data_AF-A0A960KDF0-F1
#
_entry.id   AF-A0A960KDF0-F1
#
_cell.length_a   1.000
_cell.length_b   1.000
_cell.length_c   1.000
_cell.angle_alpha   90.00
_cell.angle_beta   90.00
_cell.angle_gamma   90.00
#
_symmetry.space_group_name_H-M   'P 1'
#
loop_
_entity.id
_entity.type
_entity.pdbx_description
1 polymer ?
#
loop_
_entity_poly.entity_id
_entity_poly.type
_entity_poly.pdbx_seq_one_letter_code
_entity_poly.pdbx_strand_id
1 'polypeptide(L)'
;MSKAKASKNRVSSPAATGGAGTFFEQHANASFLALLLVRGIPPICTNCRVVEVHVQTEHLGWNTDDFLIVGESSAGQRQRLIGQVKRSFSVSYSDDDFKSAIVDAWLDFKTGTNFDKDSDHFVLVTLLGSSTLIRFFSALLDCARASADGSDFQHRLTTPGFQHAKVEHYCDEVKKILDECEGRPVRSHCVVSGHGDLSGHPSYIQEMAG
;
A
#
# COMPACT_ATOMS: atom_id res chain seq x y z
N MET A 1 -26.57 55.91 -4.70
CA MET A 1 -27.31 54.67 -4.41
C MET A 1 -26.42 53.48 -4.73
N SER A 2 -25.84 52.84 -3.72
CA SER A 2 -24.99 51.65 -3.88
C SER A 2 -25.85 50.38 -3.71
N LYS A 3 -25.79 49.45 -4.67
CA LYS A 3 -26.42 48.12 -4.52
C LYS A 3 -25.38 47.15 -3.97
N ALA A 4 -25.60 46.68 -2.74
CA ALA A 4 -24.85 45.57 -2.16
C ALA A 4 -25.20 44.26 -2.89
N LYS A 5 -24.17 43.53 -3.35
CA LYS A 5 -24.30 42.19 -3.94
C LYS A 5 -24.33 41.17 -2.79
N ALA A 6 -25.48 40.53 -2.57
CA ALA A 6 -25.62 39.47 -1.58
C ALA A 6 -24.72 38.27 -1.94
N SER A 7 -23.82 37.92 -1.03
CA SER A 7 -23.04 36.68 -1.09
C SER A 7 -23.97 35.50 -0.85
N LYS A 8 -24.16 34.65 -1.88
CA LYS A 8 -24.79 33.34 -1.72
C LYS A 8 -23.83 32.49 -0.88
N ASN A 9 -24.15 32.28 0.39
CA ASN A 9 -23.52 31.25 1.22
C ASN A 9 -23.70 29.90 0.51
N ARG A 10 -22.66 29.44 -0.17
CA ARG A 10 -22.55 28.06 -0.63
C ARG A 10 -22.38 27.23 0.64
N VAL A 11 -23.45 26.56 1.04
CA VAL A 11 -23.39 25.49 2.02
C VAL A 11 -22.29 24.53 1.55
N SER A 12 -21.24 24.40 2.36
CA SER A 12 -20.16 23.45 2.12
C SER A 12 -20.77 22.04 2.08
N SER A 13 -20.35 21.23 1.10
CA SER A 13 -20.77 19.83 1.10
C SER A 13 -20.23 19.14 2.37
N PRO A 14 -20.90 18.12 2.91
CA PRO A 14 -20.35 17.29 4.01
C PRO A 14 -18.96 16.71 3.69
N ALA A 15 -18.61 16.62 2.42
CA ALA A 15 -17.27 16.23 1.96
C ALA A 15 -16.18 17.30 2.20
N ALA A 16 -16.57 18.57 2.39
CA ALA A 16 -15.71 19.72 2.68
C ALA A 16 -15.62 20.05 4.19
N THR A 17 -16.44 19.41 5.03
CA THR A 17 -16.21 19.35 6.48
C THR A 17 -15.21 18.22 6.74
N GLY A 18 -14.05 18.52 7.33
CA GLY A 18 -12.82 17.70 7.32
C GLY A 18 -12.85 16.27 7.89
N GLY A 19 -14.01 15.63 8.06
CA GLY A 19 -14.14 14.24 8.52
C GLY A 19 -14.22 13.18 7.41
N ALA A 20 -14.29 13.56 6.14
CA ALA A 20 -14.50 12.60 5.05
C ALA A 20 -13.37 11.56 4.89
N GLY A 21 -12.12 11.92 5.23
CA GLY A 21 -11.00 10.98 5.29
C GLY A 21 -11.17 10.00 6.44
N THR A 22 -11.43 10.52 7.64
CA THR A 22 -11.69 9.72 8.85
C THR A 22 -12.84 8.74 8.69
N PHE A 23 -13.95 9.15 8.05
CA PHE A 23 -15.04 8.23 7.77
C PHE A 23 -14.59 7.11 6.83
N PHE A 24 -13.79 7.39 5.80
CA PHE A 24 -13.32 6.36 4.87
C PHE A 24 -12.46 5.30 5.60
N GLU A 25 -11.53 5.73 6.45
CA GLU A 25 -10.75 4.86 7.33
C GLU A 25 -11.64 4.01 8.25
N GLN A 26 -12.64 4.64 8.90
CA GLN A 26 -13.60 3.92 9.74
C GLN A 26 -14.40 2.86 8.98
N HIS A 27 -14.77 3.11 7.72
CA HIS A 27 -15.46 2.12 6.89
C HIS A 27 -14.54 0.94 6.52
N ALA A 28 -13.27 1.21 6.21
CA ALA A 28 -12.27 0.17 5.95
C ALA A 28 -12.07 -0.71 7.21
N ASN A 29 -11.85 -0.08 8.36
CA ASN A 29 -11.70 -0.76 9.66
C ASN A 29 -12.95 -1.58 10.04
N ALA A 30 -14.15 -1.02 9.85
CA ALA A 30 -15.40 -1.74 10.08
C ALA A 30 -15.55 -2.97 9.17
N SER A 31 -15.07 -2.89 7.92
CA SER A 31 -15.10 -4.02 6.98
C SER A 31 -14.20 -5.16 7.45
N PHE A 32 -13.00 -4.86 7.94
CA PHE A 32 -12.11 -5.87 8.52
C PHE A 32 -12.66 -6.47 9.81
N LEU A 33 -13.27 -5.66 10.69
CA LEU A 33 -13.95 -6.16 11.88
C LEU A 33 -15.11 -7.10 11.52
N ALA A 34 -15.88 -6.79 10.46
CA ALA A 34 -16.92 -7.69 9.97
C ALA A 34 -16.33 -9.02 9.48
N LEU A 35 -15.20 -8.99 8.77
CA LEU A 35 -14.48 -10.21 8.37
C LEU A 35 -14.02 -11.03 9.57
N LEU A 36 -13.52 -10.39 10.64
CA LEU A 36 -13.15 -11.09 11.88
C LEU A 36 -14.34 -11.83 12.50
N LEU A 37 -15.50 -11.17 12.60
CA LEU A 37 -16.71 -11.75 13.21
C LEU A 37 -17.20 -13.00 12.48
N VAL A 38 -17.12 -13.00 11.15
CA VAL A 38 -17.56 -14.14 10.32
C VAL A 38 -16.43 -15.13 10.01
N ARG A 39 -15.21 -14.91 10.54
CA ARG A 39 -13.99 -15.65 10.17
C ARG A 39 -13.83 -15.70 8.64
N GLY A 40 -14.08 -14.56 8.01
CA GLY A 40 -14.01 -14.35 6.58
C GLY A 40 -12.58 -14.37 6.07
N ILE A 41 -12.45 -14.47 4.76
CA ILE A 41 -11.17 -14.45 4.05
C ILE A 41 -10.80 -12.97 3.80
N PRO A 42 -9.64 -12.48 4.25
CA PRO A 42 -9.22 -11.12 3.95
C PRO A 42 -8.81 -10.97 2.48
N PRO A 43 -8.77 -9.74 1.94
CA PRO A 43 -8.10 -9.45 0.68
C PRO A 43 -6.65 -9.96 0.70
N ILE A 44 -6.09 -10.32 -0.45
CA ILE A 44 -4.69 -10.77 -0.62
C ILE A 44 -4.40 -12.16 0.00
N CYS A 45 -4.59 -12.36 1.30
CA CYS A 45 -4.35 -13.66 1.98
C CYS A 45 -5.53 -14.62 1.80
N THR A 46 -5.77 -15.08 0.56
CA THR A 46 -6.97 -15.84 0.17
C THR A 46 -7.06 -17.26 0.76
N ASN A 47 -5.96 -17.79 1.30
CA ASN A 47 -5.89 -19.07 1.99
C ASN A 47 -6.04 -18.95 3.52
N CYS A 48 -6.23 -17.73 4.04
CA CYS A 48 -6.36 -17.45 5.47
C CYS A 48 -7.76 -17.00 5.84
N ARG A 49 -8.10 -17.12 7.13
CA ARG A 49 -9.25 -16.47 7.75
C ARG A 49 -8.78 -15.43 8.74
N VAL A 50 -9.49 -14.31 8.85
CA VAL A 50 -9.16 -13.26 9.81
C VAL A 50 -9.30 -13.80 11.24
N VAL A 51 -8.23 -13.66 12.02
CA VAL A 51 -8.17 -14.06 13.44
C VAL A 51 -7.90 -12.90 14.38
N GLU A 52 -7.27 -11.83 13.91
CA GLU A 52 -7.05 -10.60 14.68
C GLU A 52 -7.20 -9.37 13.78
N VAL A 53 -7.67 -8.28 14.37
CA VAL A 53 -7.75 -6.94 13.74
C VAL A 53 -7.24 -5.94 14.77
N HIS A 54 -6.21 -5.21 14.39
CA HIS A 54 -5.65 -4.10 15.16
C HIS A 54 -5.85 -2.83 14.35
N VAL A 55 -6.25 -1.76 15.01
CA VAL A 55 -6.37 -0.41 14.42
C VAL A 55 -5.35 0.50 15.07
N GLN A 56 -4.87 1.50 14.34
CA GLN A 56 -3.85 2.46 14.79
C GLN A 56 -2.56 1.78 15.27
N THR A 57 -1.74 1.24 14.38
CA THR A 57 -0.67 0.28 14.70
C THR A 57 0.61 0.88 15.28
N GLU A 58 0.76 2.20 15.32
CA GLU A 58 1.94 2.87 15.90
C GLU A 58 2.21 2.44 17.36
N HIS A 59 1.17 2.30 18.18
CA HIS A 59 1.31 1.90 19.58
C HIS A 59 1.80 0.45 19.75
N LEU A 60 1.79 -0.35 18.68
CA LEU A 60 2.29 -1.72 18.63
C LEU A 60 3.73 -1.79 18.09
N GLY A 61 4.36 -0.63 17.82
CA GLY A 61 5.74 -0.53 17.36
C GLY A 61 5.90 -0.66 15.85
N TRP A 62 4.84 -0.46 15.07
CA TRP A 62 4.90 -0.33 13.61
C TRP A 62 5.05 1.14 13.20
N ASN A 63 5.70 1.39 12.07
CA ASN A 63 5.72 2.72 11.46
C ASN A 63 4.49 2.92 10.57
N THR A 64 4.09 1.88 9.83
CA THR A 64 2.85 1.89 9.04
C THR A 64 1.67 1.91 10.00
N ASP A 65 0.75 2.86 9.78
CA ASP A 65 -0.40 3.14 10.65
C ASP A 65 -1.75 2.87 9.95
N ASP A 66 -2.84 2.92 10.70
CA ASP A 66 -4.25 2.66 10.37
C ASP A 66 -4.74 1.25 10.72
N PHE A 67 -4.13 0.19 10.18
CA PHE A 67 -4.54 -1.19 10.52
C PHE A 67 -3.45 -2.26 10.39
N LEU A 68 -3.65 -3.35 11.14
CA LEU A 68 -2.97 -4.63 11.00
C LEU A 68 -3.99 -5.77 11.10
N ILE A 69 -4.08 -6.59 10.06
CA ILE A 69 -4.95 -7.77 10.01
C ILE A 69 -4.08 -9.02 10.10
N VAL A 70 -4.42 -9.93 11.01
CA VAL A 70 -3.76 -11.25 11.08
C VAL A 70 -4.71 -12.29 10.51
N GLY A 71 -4.28 -12.93 9.43
CA GLY A 71 -4.91 -14.10 8.85
C GLY A 71 -4.25 -15.39 9.36
N GLU A 72 -5.04 -16.45 9.54
CA GLU A 72 -4.53 -17.79 9.87
C GLU A 72 -5.08 -18.82 8.87
N SER A 73 -4.20 -19.62 8.31
CA SER A 73 -4.56 -20.73 7.43
C SER A 73 -5.03 -21.95 8.23
N SER A 74 -5.63 -22.94 7.56
CA SER A 74 -6.00 -24.21 8.20
C SER A 74 -4.82 -24.99 8.76
N ALA A 75 -3.60 -24.70 8.30
CA ALA A 75 -2.36 -25.29 8.80
C ALA A 75 -1.75 -24.51 9.99
N GLY A 76 -2.43 -23.48 10.50
CA GLY A 76 -1.95 -22.63 11.59
C GLY A 76 -0.89 -21.60 11.20
N GLN A 77 -0.55 -21.50 9.91
CA GLN A 77 0.36 -20.47 9.41
C GLN A 77 -0.33 -19.10 9.43
N ARG A 78 0.37 -18.09 9.96
CA ARG A 78 -0.13 -16.73 10.08
C ARG A 78 0.48 -15.83 9.00
N GLN A 79 -0.34 -14.93 8.49
CA GLN A 79 0.06 -13.90 7.54
C GLN A 79 -0.50 -12.56 8.01
N ARG A 80 0.28 -11.49 7.87
CA ARG A 80 -0.12 -10.15 8.28
C ARG A 80 -0.36 -9.24 7.09
N LEU A 81 -1.44 -8.49 7.14
CA LEU A 81 -1.69 -7.36 6.24
C LEU A 81 -1.57 -6.09 7.08
N ILE A 82 -0.51 -5.32 6.88
CA ILE A 82 -0.34 -4.02 7.52
C ILE A 82 -0.54 -2.91 6.50
N GLY A 83 -1.26 -1.86 6.85
CA GLY A 83 -1.63 -0.91 5.82
C GLY A 83 -2.24 0.39 6.27
N GLN A 84 -2.13 1.35 5.36
CA GLN A 84 -2.69 2.70 5.48
C GLN A 84 -3.97 2.83 4.63
N VAL A 85 -4.89 3.68 5.07
CA VAL A 85 -6.14 4.03 4.39
C VAL A 85 -6.11 5.50 3.97
N LYS A 86 -5.96 5.75 2.67
CA LYS A 86 -5.89 7.11 2.11
C LYS A 86 -7.02 7.34 1.13
N ARG A 87 -7.95 8.24 1.45
CA ARG A 87 -9.11 8.55 0.58
C ARG A 87 -8.67 9.00 -0.82
N SER A 88 -7.61 9.79 -0.91
CA SER A 88 -6.96 10.18 -2.16
C SER A 88 -5.48 9.86 -2.03
N PHE A 89 -4.87 9.40 -3.11
CA PHE A 89 -3.45 9.05 -3.12
C PHE A 89 -2.85 9.42 -4.47
N SER A 90 -1.73 10.12 -4.44
CA SER A 90 -1.01 10.56 -5.64
C SER A 90 0.42 10.03 -5.57
N VAL A 91 0.84 9.28 -6.59
CA VAL A 91 2.22 8.82 -6.69
C VAL A 91 3.08 9.98 -7.16
N SER A 92 3.73 10.64 -6.22
CA SER A 92 4.65 11.76 -6.46
C SER A 92 5.61 11.89 -5.29
N TYR A 93 6.90 12.02 -5.59
CA TYR A 93 7.92 12.41 -4.63
C TYR A 93 7.58 13.75 -3.97
N SER A 94 6.80 14.65 -4.57
CA SER A 94 6.44 15.91 -3.89
C SER A 94 5.22 15.81 -2.96
N ASP A 95 4.61 14.63 -2.84
CA ASP A 95 3.40 14.40 -2.05
C ASP A 95 3.77 13.81 -0.68
N ASP A 96 3.54 14.56 0.39
CA ASP A 96 3.98 14.18 1.74
C ASP A 96 3.29 12.92 2.27
N ASP A 97 2.02 12.69 1.89
CA ASP A 97 1.27 11.48 2.24
C ASP A 97 1.88 10.26 1.55
N PHE A 98 2.22 10.36 0.26
CA PHE A 98 2.91 9.32 -0.48
C PHE A 98 4.30 9.04 0.09
N LYS A 99 5.09 10.10 0.33
CA LYS A 99 6.43 9.98 0.93
C LYS A 99 6.38 9.22 2.24
N SER A 100 5.52 9.65 3.15
CA SER A 100 5.41 9.07 4.49
C SER A 100 5.01 7.60 4.40
N ALA A 101 3.97 7.27 3.61
CA ALA A 101 3.54 5.89 3.40
C ALA A 101 4.66 4.95 2.91
N ILE A 102 5.49 5.42 1.96
CA ILE A 102 6.62 4.64 1.44
C ILE A 102 7.75 4.51 2.48
N VAL A 103 8.07 5.59 3.20
CA VAL A 103 9.10 5.57 4.25
C VAL A 103 8.70 4.64 5.39
N ASP A 104 7.48 4.74 5.89
CA ASP A 104 6.98 3.93 6.99
C ASP A 104 7.01 2.44 6.63
N ALA A 105 6.48 2.07 5.46
CA ALA A 105 6.54 0.71 4.95
C ALA A 105 7.99 0.23 4.78
N TRP A 106 8.90 1.09 4.32
CA TRP A 106 10.32 0.76 4.17
C TRP A 106 11.00 0.49 5.51
N LEU A 107 10.71 1.29 6.54
CA LEU A 107 11.25 1.10 7.88
C LEU A 107 10.75 -0.21 8.51
N ASP A 108 9.46 -0.51 8.35
CA ASP A 108 8.89 -1.79 8.81
C ASP A 108 9.49 -3.00 8.08
N PHE A 109 9.67 -2.88 6.76
CA PHE A 109 10.28 -3.92 5.94
C PHE A 109 11.72 -4.24 6.38
N LYS A 110 12.50 -3.21 6.72
CA LYS A 110 13.89 -3.36 7.14
C LYS A 110 14.04 -3.89 8.56
N THR A 111 13.18 -3.47 9.49
CA THR A 111 13.41 -3.68 10.92
C THR A 111 13.34 -5.15 11.33
N GLY A 112 12.77 -6.05 10.51
CA GLY A 112 12.93 -7.51 10.61
C GLY A 112 12.38 -8.19 11.87
N THR A 113 12.02 -7.43 12.90
CA THR A 113 11.47 -7.95 14.16
C THR A 113 9.96 -8.18 14.07
N ASN A 114 9.26 -7.39 13.25
CA ASN A 114 7.79 -7.38 13.22
C ASN A 114 7.22 -7.83 11.87
N PHE A 115 7.95 -7.57 10.76
CA PHE A 115 7.51 -7.88 9.40
C PHE A 115 8.22 -9.12 8.84
N ASP A 116 7.43 -10.16 8.51
CA ASP A 116 7.92 -11.34 7.80
C ASP A 116 7.89 -11.10 6.29
N LYS A 117 9.07 -11.10 5.64
CA LYS A 117 9.22 -10.78 4.22
C LYS A 117 8.62 -11.83 3.29
N ASP A 118 8.44 -13.06 3.77
CA ASP A 118 7.96 -14.18 2.96
C ASP A 118 6.43 -14.34 3.02
N SER A 119 5.79 -13.76 4.05
CA SER A 119 4.36 -13.99 4.31
C SER A 119 3.53 -12.73 4.53
N ASP A 120 4.13 -11.63 4.98
CA ASP A 120 3.41 -10.41 5.33
C ASP A 120 3.34 -9.46 4.12
N HIS A 121 2.32 -8.62 4.09
CA HIS A 121 2.06 -7.70 2.99
C HIS A 121 1.74 -6.29 3.46
N PHE A 122 2.28 -5.30 2.75
CA PHE A 122 1.88 -3.90 2.87
C PHE A 122 0.66 -3.61 2.01
N VAL A 123 -0.29 -2.84 2.56
CA VAL A 123 -1.63 -2.63 1.99
C VAL A 123 -1.98 -1.14 2.03
N LEU A 124 -2.14 -0.50 0.87
CA LEU A 124 -2.68 0.85 0.75
C LEU A 124 -4.14 0.89 0.24
N VAL A 125 -5.10 1.15 1.12
CA VAL A 125 -6.53 1.22 0.76
C VAL A 125 -6.87 2.62 0.26
N THR A 126 -7.48 2.74 -0.93
CA THR A 126 -7.87 4.05 -1.51
C THR A 126 -9.33 4.10 -1.98
N LEU A 127 -9.97 5.27 -1.88
CA LEU A 127 -11.36 5.45 -2.34
C LEU A 127 -11.36 5.74 -3.84
N LEU A 128 -11.67 4.75 -4.68
CA LEU A 128 -11.71 4.88 -6.15
C LEU A 128 -10.48 5.68 -6.64
N GLY A 129 -9.30 5.07 -6.54
CA GLY A 129 -8.09 5.65 -7.12
C GLY A 129 -8.38 6.16 -8.53
N SER A 130 -7.77 7.28 -8.93
CA SER A 130 -7.91 7.75 -10.31
C SER A 130 -7.62 6.55 -11.23
N SER A 131 -8.35 6.40 -12.34
CA SER A 131 -8.10 5.29 -13.28
C SER A 131 -6.63 5.19 -13.70
N THR A 132 -5.89 6.29 -13.58
CA THR A 132 -4.44 6.38 -13.73
C THR A 132 -3.67 5.75 -12.57
N LEU A 133 -3.99 6.07 -11.31
CA LEU A 133 -3.34 5.48 -10.13
C LEU A 133 -3.48 3.96 -10.16
N ILE A 134 -4.72 3.46 -10.23
CA ILE A 134 -4.99 2.01 -10.23
C ILE A 134 -4.29 1.35 -11.42
N ARG A 135 -4.39 1.91 -12.63
CA ARG A 135 -3.79 1.30 -13.81
C ARG A 135 -2.27 1.22 -13.74
N PHE A 136 -1.59 2.32 -13.47
CA PHE A 136 -0.13 2.38 -13.63
C PHE A 136 0.62 1.99 -12.35
N PHE A 137 0.06 2.28 -11.17
CA PHE A 137 0.68 1.83 -9.93
C PHE A 137 0.46 0.33 -9.72
N SER A 138 -0.73 -0.21 -9.99
CA SER A 138 -0.89 -1.68 -9.97
C SER A 138 -0.01 -2.37 -11.01
N ALA A 139 0.14 -1.81 -12.22
CA ALA A 139 1.07 -2.36 -13.21
C ALA A 139 2.54 -2.36 -12.74
N LEU A 140 2.97 -1.34 -11.98
CA LEU A 140 4.29 -1.33 -11.34
C LEU A 140 4.42 -2.47 -10.32
N LEU A 141 3.42 -2.62 -9.45
CA LEU A 141 3.40 -3.68 -8.45
C LEU A 141 3.36 -5.07 -9.11
N ASP A 142 2.57 -5.25 -10.17
CA ASP A 142 2.50 -6.48 -10.95
C ASP A 142 3.82 -6.80 -11.67
N CYS A 143 4.51 -5.78 -12.18
CA CYS A 143 5.85 -5.94 -12.72
C CYS A 143 6.82 -6.44 -11.65
N ALA A 144 6.79 -5.86 -10.44
CA ALA A 144 7.62 -6.30 -9.32
C ALA A 144 7.32 -7.75 -8.93
N ARG A 145 6.04 -8.11 -8.84
CA ARG A 145 5.58 -9.47 -8.50
C ARG A 145 5.96 -10.52 -9.53
N ALA A 146 5.91 -10.17 -10.81
CA ALA A 146 6.26 -11.07 -11.90
C ALA A 146 7.78 -11.21 -12.12
N SER A 147 8.59 -10.45 -11.38
CA SER A 147 10.04 -10.44 -11.50
C SER A 147 10.67 -11.47 -10.56
N ALA A 148 11.65 -12.23 -11.07
CA ALA A 148 12.35 -13.22 -10.25
C ALA A 148 13.26 -12.56 -9.18
N ASP A 149 13.85 -11.42 -9.53
CA ASP A 149 14.72 -10.64 -8.67
C ASP A 149 14.74 -9.16 -9.11
N GLY A 150 15.54 -8.34 -8.44
CA GLY A 150 15.67 -6.93 -8.79
C GLY A 150 16.32 -6.64 -10.13
N SER A 151 17.12 -7.57 -10.67
CA SER A 151 17.73 -7.43 -12.00
C SER A 151 16.69 -7.70 -13.11
N ASP A 152 15.87 -8.74 -12.97
CA ASP A 152 14.74 -9.01 -13.85
C ASP A 152 13.71 -7.86 -13.79
N PHE A 153 13.43 -7.35 -12.59
CA PHE A 153 12.56 -6.18 -12.41
C PHE A 153 13.06 -4.95 -13.16
N GLN A 154 14.34 -4.61 -12.98
CA GLN A 154 14.95 -3.49 -13.68
C GLN A 154 14.94 -3.70 -15.20
N HIS A 155 15.24 -4.92 -15.65
CA HIS A 155 15.22 -5.27 -17.06
C HIS A 155 13.81 -5.09 -17.66
N ARG A 156 12.76 -5.59 -17.00
CA ARG A 156 11.36 -5.42 -17.43
C ARG A 156 10.94 -3.97 -17.47
N LEU A 157 11.31 -3.16 -16.48
CA LEU A 157 10.99 -1.74 -16.46
C LEU A 157 11.67 -0.96 -17.57
N THR A 158 12.92 -1.29 -17.91
CA THR A 158 13.73 -0.53 -18.87
C THR A 158 13.67 -1.04 -20.30
N THR A 159 13.10 -2.23 -20.52
CA THR A 159 12.93 -2.80 -21.86
C THR A 159 11.96 -1.93 -22.66
N PRO A 160 12.39 -1.31 -23.78
CA PRO A 160 11.54 -0.42 -24.55
C PRO A 160 10.24 -1.11 -24.99
N GLY A 161 9.11 -0.49 -24.65
CA GLY A 161 7.77 -0.98 -25.01
C GLY A 161 7.23 -2.11 -24.14
N PHE A 162 7.99 -2.60 -23.15
CA PHE A 162 7.53 -3.63 -22.20
C PHE A 162 6.61 -3.04 -21.12
N GLN A 163 6.90 -1.81 -20.67
CA GLN A 163 6.07 -1.06 -19.74
C GLN A 163 5.66 0.30 -20.32
N HIS A 164 4.61 0.87 -19.73
CA HIS A 164 4.20 2.24 -20.04
C HIS A 164 5.11 3.22 -19.30
N ALA A 165 5.52 4.33 -19.95
CA ALA A 165 6.44 5.32 -19.36
C ALA A 165 6.00 5.88 -17.98
N LYS A 166 4.69 5.86 -17.70
CA LYS A 166 4.15 6.25 -16.38
C LYS A 166 4.44 5.23 -15.26
N VAL A 167 4.56 3.93 -15.60
CA VAL A 167 5.00 2.87 -14.69
C VAL A 167 6.47 3.10 -14.30
N GLU A 168 7.32 3.35 -15.29
CA GLU A 168 8.73 3.72 -15.08
C GLU A 168 8.85 4.96 -14.20
N HIS A 169 8.09 6.01 -14.51
CA HIS A 169 8.05 7.23 -13.71
C HIS A 169 7.64 6.97 -12.26
N TYR A 170 6.62 6.15 -12.01
CA TYR A 170 6.22 5.80 -10.64
C TYR A 170 7.31 5.02 -9.88
N CYS A 171 8.06 4.16 -10.58
CA CYS A 171 9.22 3.51 -9.99
C CYS A 171 10.30 4.53 -9.59
N ASP A 172 10.55 5.54 -10.43
CA ASP A 172 11.52 6.60 -10.14
C ASP A 172 11.08 7.44 -8.93
N GLU A 173 9.79 7.74 -8.79
CA GLU A 173 9.27 8.48 -7.63
C GLU A 173 9.49 7.70 -6.33
N VAL A 174 9.17 6.39 -6.31
CA VAL A 174 9.46 5.52 -5.16
C VAL A 174 10.96 5.49 -4.86
N LYS A 175 11.79 5.30 -5.89
CA LYS A 175 13.24 5.22 -5.72
C LYS A 175 13.83 6.49 -5.13
N LYS A 176 13.39 7.67 -5.56
CA LYS A 176 13.85 8.95 -4.98
C LYS A 176 13.57 9.04 -3.48
N ILE A 177 12.40 8.56 -3.04
CA ILE A 177 12.02 8.54 -1.61
C ILE A 177 12.96 7.62 -0.84
N LEU A 178 13.21 6.42 -1.36
CA LEU A 178 14.08 5.43 -0.70
C LEU A 178 15.55 5.89 -0.68
N ASP A 179 16.03 6.49 -1.76
CA ASP A 179 17.40 7.05 -1.85
C ASP A 179 17.61 8.17 -0.82
N GLU A 180 16.62 9.04 -0.63
CA GLU A 180 16.63 10.09 0.40
C GLU A 180 16.58 9.49 1.82
N CYS A 181 15.68 8.52 2.06
CA CYS A 181 15.52 7.85 3.34
C CYS A 181 16.81 7.11 3.79
N GLU A 182 17.50 6.46 2.86
CA GLU A 182 18.73 5.72 3.12
C GLU A 182 19.98 6.60 3.14
N GLY A 183 19.90 7.84 2.66
CA GLY A 183 21.06 8.71 2.43
C GLY A 183 22.04 8.17 1.38
N ARG A 184 21.61 7.19 0.57
CA ARG A 184 22.40 6.54 -0.50
C ARG A 184 21.49 5.91 -1.54
N PRO A 185 21.97 5.71 -2.78
CA PRO A 185 21.19 5.01 -3.80
C PRO A 185 20.84 3.57 -3.39
N VAL A 186 19.55 3.25 -3.42
CA VAL A 186 19.00 1.91 -3.19
C VAL A 186 19.11 1.09 -4.48
N ARG A 187 19.56 -0.16 -4.35
CA ARG A 187 19.67 -1.08 -5.48
C ARG A 187 18.32 -1.71 -5.76
N SER A 188 18.03 -1.99 -7.04
CA SER A 188 16.75 -2.57 -7.48
C SER A 188 16.41 -3.90 -6.80
N HIS A 189 17.41 -4.68 -6.34
CA HIS A 189 17.19 -5.92 -5.56
C HIS A 189 16.55 -5.67 -4.19
N CYS A 190 16.75 -4.49 -3.60
CA CYS A 190 16.18 -4.20 -2.29
C CYS A 190 14.68 -3.86 -2.38
N VAL A 191 14.19 -3.52 -3.57
CA VAL A 191 12.78 -3.21 -3.87
C VAL A 191 11.97 -4.48 -4.18
N VAL A 192 12.65 -5.52 -4.66
CA VAL A 192 12.06 -6.82 -5.03
C VAL A 192 12.86 -7.92 -4.34
N SER A 193 12.74 -8.02 -3.01
CA SER A 193 13.41 -9.07 -2.27
C SER A 193 12.56 -10.35 -2.27
N GLY A 194 12.86 -11.27 -3.18
CA GLY A 194 12.57 -12.69 -3.04
C GLY A 194 13.89 -13.45 -3.17
N HIS A 195 14.59 -13.70 -2.06
CA HIS A 195 15.75 -14.58 -2.12
C HIS A 195 15.23 -16.02 -2.15
N GLY A 196 15.14 -16.59 -3.36
CA GLY A 196 14.84 -18.00 -3.54
C GLY A 196 15.95 -18.86 -2.94
N ASP A 197 15.64 -19.56 -1.85
CA ASP A 197 16.35 -20.78 -1.48
C ASP A 197 15.71 -21.97 -2.22
N LEU A 198 16.53 -22.99 -2.50
CA LEU A 198 16.36 -24.04 -3.52
C LEU A 198 15.20 -25.06 -3.30
N SER A 199 14.04 -24.64 -2.79
CA SER A 199 12.89 -25.53 -2.55
C SER A 199 11.66 -25.28 -3.44
N GLY A 200 11.77 -24.44 -4.47
CA GLY A 200 10.84 -24.44 -5.60
C GLY A 200 9.36 -24.22 -5.24
N HIS A 201 9.03 -23.05 -4.67
CA HIS A 201 7.67 -22.49 -4.77
C HIS A 201 7.74 -20.95 -4.79
N PRO A 202 7.36 -20.28 -5.90
CA PRO A 202 7.25 -18.82 -5.94
C PRO A 202 5.94 -18.39 -5.24
N SER A 203 6.07 -17.74 -4.08
CA SER A 203 4.94 -17.16 -3.34
C SER A 203 4.73 -15.71 -3.78
N TYR A 204 3.59 -15.45 -4.41
CA TYR A 204 3.16 -14.18 -5.01
C TYR A 204 2.69 -13.16 -3.95
N ILE A 205 3.01 -11.88 -4.13
CA ILE A 205 2.29 -10.76 -3.46
C ILE A 205 1.26 -10.23 -4.48
N GLN A 206 0.04 -9.84 -4.09
CA GLN A 206 -1.05 -9.54 -5.03
C GLN A 206 -1.91 -8.32 -4.63
N GLU A 207 -2.47 -7.73 -5.70
CA GLU A 207 -3.61 -6.80 -5.93
C GLU A 207 -4.26 -5.90 -4.85
N MET A 208 -4.52 -4.67 -5.28
CA MET A 208 -5.45 -3.68 -4.71
C MET A 208 -6.51 -3.35 -5.75
N ALA A 209 -7.63 -4.05 -5.71
CA ALA A 209 -8.84 -3.65 -6.41
C ALA A 209 -10.06 -4.29 -5.72
N GLY A 210 -10.85 -3.45 -5.05
CA GLY A 210 -12.26 -3.67 -4.75
C GLY A 210 -13.04 -2.52 -5.33
#